data_AF-A0A6F8UPT9-F1
#
_entry.id   AF-A0A6F8UPT9-F1
#
_cell.length_a   1.000
_cell.length_b   1.000
_cell.length_c   1.000
_cell.angle_alpha   90.00
_cell.angle_beta   90.00
_cell.angle_gamma   90.00
#
_symmetry.space_group_name_H-M   'P 1'
#
loop_
_entity.id
_entity.type
_entity.pdbx_description
1 polymer ?
#
loop_
_entity_poly.entity_id
_entity_poly.type
_entity_poly.pdbx_seq_one_letter_code
_entity_poly.pdbx_strand_id
1 'polypeptide(L)'
;MGLSSTFVSAVLVVALVAPLTPRCYGFGLKDLFLPAITDQVKDLWRNGDVDLVDHSCSYSVKPDIQGIELYFIGSVTCPGWTTIRGESNTRSKSGVLNAAIKDFIQKALKAGLVTEEEAKPYLV
;
A
#
# COMPACT_ATOMS: atom_id res chain seq x y z
N MET A 1 -30.64 -63.08 -4.37
CA MET A 1 -30.23 -61.78 -4.95
C MET A 1 -28.76 -61.59 -4.65
N GLY A 2 -27.88 -62.07 -5.53
CA GLY A 2 -26.43 -61.97 -5.34
C GLY A 2 -25.92 -60.68 -5.95
N LEU A 3 -25.29 -59.82 -5.14
CA LEU A 3 -24.46 -58.73 -5.64
C LEU A 3 -23.39 -59.34 -6.55
N SER A 4 -23.34 -58.96 -7.82
CA SER A 4 -22.37 -59.54 -8.75
C SER A 4 -20.96 -59.23 -8.27
N SER A 5 -20.06 -60.22 -8.40
CA SER A 5 -18.66 -60.17 -7.94
C SER A 5 -17.93 -58.87 -8.34
N THR A 6 -18.30 -58.30 -9.49
CA THR A 6 -17.80 -57.02 -10.01
C THR A 6 -18.18 -55.82 -9.16
N PHE A 7 -19.41 -55.74 -8.62
CA PHE A 7 -19.84 -54.68 -7.72
C PHE A 7 -19.11 -54.75 -6.39
N VAL A 8 -18.93 -55.96 -5.84
CA VAL A 8 -18.21 -56.16 -4.58
C VAL A 8 -16.74 -55.73 -4.73
N SER A 9 -16.10 -56.09 -5.84
CA SER A 9 -14.72 -55.69 -6.13
C SER A 9 -14.56 -54.18 -6.34
N ALA A 10 -15.49 -53.53 -7.04
CA ALA A 10 -15.44 -52.09 -7.27
C ALA A 10 -15.61 -51.30 -5.96
N VAL A 11 -16.54 -51.71 -5.09
CA VAL A 11 -16.76 -51.08 -3.78
C VAL A 11 -15.55 -51.25 -2.87
N LEU A 12 -14.92 -52.43 -2.87
CA LEU A 12 -13.70 -52.67 -2.07
C LEU A 12 -12.54 -51.78 -2.52
N VAL A 13 -12.34 -51.65 -3.84
CA VAL A 13 -11.27 -50.80 -4.38
C VAL A 13 -11.50 -49.34 -4.03
N VAL A 14 -12.73 -48.84 -4.16
CA VAL A 14 -13.05 -47.45 -3.78
C VAL A 14 -12.87 -47.21 -2.28
N ALA A 15 -13.28 -48.16 -1.43
CA ALA A 15 -13.12 -48.05 0.02
C ALA A 15 -11.64 -48.08 0.47
N LEU A 16 -10.79 -48.85 -0.21
CA LEU A 16 -9.34 -48.91 0.06
C LEU A 16 -8.60 -47.66 -0.40
N VAL A 17 -9.06 -47.01 -1.48
CA VAL A 17 -8.39 -45.82 -2.05
C VAL A 17 -8.91 -44.51 -1.45
N ALA A 18 -10.13 -44.48 -0.92
CA ALA A 18 -10.71 -43.30 -0.25
C ALA A 18 -9.81 -42.67 0.85
N PRO A 19 -9.21 -43.44 1.79
CA PRO A 19 -8.34 -42.85 2.82
C PRO A 19 -6.96 -42.40 2.30
N LEU A 20 -6.58 -42.82 1.09
CA LEU A 20 -5.33 -42.42 0.43
C LEU A 20 -5.49 -41.16 -0.42
N THR A 21 -6.72 -40.68 -0.62
CA THR A 21 -6.91 -39.36 -1.23
C THR A 21 -6.37 -38.31 -0.27
N PRO A 22 -5.43 -37.44 -0.71
CA PRO A 22 -5.02 -36.32 0.09
C PRO A 22 -6.29 -35.56 0.44
N ARG A 23 -6.55 -35.35 1.74
CA ARG A 23 -7.62 -34.46 2.17
C ARG A 23 -7.32 -33.11 1.55
N CYS A 24 -7.98 -32.79 0.44
CA CYS A 24 -8.02 -31.44 -0.09
C CYS A 24 -8.75 -30.61 0.96
N TYR A 25 -8.02 -30.18 2.00
CA TYR A 25 -8.40 -29.06 2.83
C TYR A 25 -8.74 -27.96 1.83
N GLY A 26 -10.00 -27.54 1.83
CA GLY A 26 -10.48 -26.48 0.95
C GLY A 26 -9.51 -25.32 1.06
N PHE A 27 -8.69 -25.17 0.03
CA PHE A 27 -7.65 -24.17 0.01
C PHE A 27 -8.36 -22.85 -0.22
N GLY A 28 -8.77 -22.21 0.89
CA GLY A 28 -9.44 -20.93 0.83
C GLY A 28 -8.48 -19.93 0.20
N LEU A 29 -8.87 -19.28 -0.89
CA LEU A 29 -8.14 -18.14 -1.46
C LEU A 29 -7.75 -17.14 -0.37
N LYS A 30 -8.60 -16.98 0.66
CA LYS A 30 -8.33 -16.17 1.85
C LYS A 30 -7.01 -16.52 2.55
N ASP A 31 -6.68 -17.81 2.69
CA ASP A 31 -5.48 -18.28 3.40
C ASP A 31 -4.19 -18.06 2.60
N LEU A 32 -4.28 -17.88 1.27
CA LEU A 32 -3.12 -17.59 0.41
C LEU A 32 -2.81 -16.08 0.33
N PHE A 33 -3.80 -15.21 0.49
CA PHE A 33 -3.60 -13.76 0.40
C PHE A 33 -3.31 -13.08 1.75
N LEU A 34 -3.72 -13.67 2.88
CA LEU A 34 -3.52 -13.07 4.20
C LEU A 34 -2.05 -12.78 4.57
N PRO A 35 -1.06 -13.67 4.35
CA PRO A 35 0.32 -13.40 4.75
C PRO A 35 1.09 -12.52 3.74
N ALA A 36 0.67 -12.44 2.47
CA ALA A 36 1.33 -11.62 1.46
C ALA A 36 0.95 -10.13 1.54
N ILE A 37 -0.24 -9.84 2.08
CA ILE A 37 -0.75 -8.47 2.18
C ILE A 37 -0.03 -7.67 3.27
N THR A 38 0.41 -8.27 4.38
CA THR A 38 0.89 -7.47 5.53
C THR A 38 2.21 -6.73 5.30
N ASP A 39 3.13 -7.29 4.53
CA ASP A 39 4.44 -6.65 4.27
C ASP A 39 4.42 -5.78 3.00
N GLN A 40 3.67 -6.18 1.97
CA GLN A 40 3.46 -5.36 0.77
C GLN A 40 2.65 -4.10 1.07
N VAL A 41 1.68 -4.20 1.99
CA VAL A 41 0.93 -3.05 2.48
C VAL A 41 1.90 -2.09 3.15
N LYS A 42 2.71 -2.50 4.13
CA LYS A 42 3.67 -1.59 4.79
C LYS A 42 4.61 -0.85 3.84
N ASP A 43 5.09 -1.47 2.76
CA ASP A 43 5.95 -0.78 1.78
C ASP A 43 5.25 0.37 1.03
N LEU A 44 3.91 0.39 1.00
CA LEU A 44 3.13 1.49 0.43
C LEU A 44 3.08 2.72 1.35
N TRP A 45 3.27 2.55 2.66
CA TRP A 45 3.35 3.65 3.61
C TRP A 45 4.81 4.05 3.75
N ARG A 46 5.11 5.33 3.60
CA ARG A 46 6.46 5.86 3.78
C ARG A 46 6.39 7.11 4.61
N ASN A 47 7.12 7.10 5.71
CA ASN A 47 7.31 8.29 6.53
C ASN A 47 8.82 8.48 6.68
N GLY A 48 9.23 9.72 6.86
CA GLY A 48 10.62 10.04 7.10
C GLY A 48 10.82 11.53 7.23
N ASP A 49 12.08 11.92 7.28
CA ASP A 49 12.48 13.31 7.39
C ASP A 49 13.09 13.78 6.05
N VAL A 50 12.95 15.07 5.80
CA VAL A 50 13.45 15.77 4.63
C VAL A 50 13.79 17.20 5.03
N ASP A 51 14.92 17.70 4.55
CA ASP A 51 15.29 19.09 4.78
C ASP A 51 14.76 19.96 3.62
N LEU A 52 14.00 20.99 3.97
CA LEU A 52 13.44 21.96 3.03
C LEU A 52 13.87 23.36 3.46
N VAL A 53 14.57 24.07 2.57
CA VAL A 53 15.03 25.45 2.82
C VAL A 53 15.75 25.57 4.18
N ASP A 54 16.70 24.68 4.42
CA ASP A 54 17.48 24.59 5.67
C ASP A 54 16.68 24.31 6.95
N HIS A 55 15.44 23.85 6.82
CA HIS A 55 14.60 23.43 7.94
C HIS A 55 14.31 21.93 7.90
N SER A 56 14.40 21.30 9.06
CA SER A 56 14.06 19.89 9.22
C SER A 56 12.53 19.71 9.19
N CYS A 57 12.07 18.91 8.23
CA CYS A 57 10.66 18.62 8.03
C CYS A 57 10.43 17.12 8.05
N SER A 58 9.22 16.72 8.38
CA SER A 58 8.78 15.32 8.31
C SER A 58 7.72 15.18 7.23
N TYR A 59 7.77 14.07 6.51
CA TYR A 59 6.77 13.71 5.52
C TYR A 59 6.08 12.40 5.86
N SER A 60 4.88 12.23 5.34
CA SER A 60 4.13 10.98 5.37
C SER A 60 3.46 10.73 4.02
N VAL A 61 3.47 9.47 3.60
CA VAL A 61 2.81 8.97 2.42
C VAL A 61 1.99 7.76 2.84
N LYS A 62 0.71 7.78 2.52
CA LYS A 62 -0.22 6.68 2.77
C LYS A 62 -1.02 6.37 1.51
N PRO A 63 -1.27 5.10 1.18
CA PRO A 63 -2.24 4.74 0.17
C PRO A 63 -3.66 5.10 0.62
N ASP A 64 -4.50 5.39 -0.36
CA ASP A 64 -5.92 5.71 -0.21
C ASP A 64 -6.70 4.98 -1.30
N ILE A 65 -7.69 4.18 -0.93
CA ILE A 65 -8.49 3.41 -1.88
C ILE A 65 -9.76 4.21 -2.16
N GLN A 66 -9.89 4.70 -3.39
CA GLN A 66 -11.05 5.46 -3.86
C GLN A 66 -11.81 4.63 -4.89
N GLY A 67 -12.88 3.97 -4.45
CA GLY A 67 -13.63 3.03 -5.28
C GLY A 67 -12.81 1.77 -5.59
N ILE A 68 -12.43 1.60 -6.87
CA ILE A 68 -11.57 0.49 -7.33
C ILE A 68 -10.13 0.94 -7.66
N GLU A 69 -9.82 2.22 -7.45
CA GLU A 69 -8.53 2.81 -7.80
C GLU A 69 -7.68 3.07 -6.55
N LEU A 70 -6.36 2.87 -6.69
CA LEU A 70 -5.38 3.16 -5.65
C LEU A 70 -4.76 4.54 -5.86
N TYR A 71 -4.92 5.40 -4.87
CA TYR A 71 -4.28 6.70 -4.76
C TYR A 71 -3.26 6.70 -3.63
N PHE A 72 -2.44 7.75 -3.60
CA PHE A 72 -1.49 8.03 -2.54
C PHE A 72 -1.69 9.45 -2.06
N ILE A 73 -1.82 9.59 -0.75
CA ILE A 73 -1.91 10.87 -0.06
C ILE A 73 -0.53 11.16 0.53
N GLY A 74 0.01 12.32 0.18
CA GLY A 74 1.26 12.84 0.72
C GLY A 74 0.99 14.03 1.64
N SER A 75 1.75 14.13 2.73
CA SER A 75 1.74 15.27 3.62
C SER A 75 3.15 15.63 4.04
N VAL A 76 3.46 16.92 4.15
CA VAL A 76 4.74 17.46 4.63
C VAL A 76 4.48 18.52 5.71
N THR A 77 5.24 18.44 6.80
CA THR A 77 5.15 19.35 7.94
C THR A 77 6.54 19.71 8.44
N CYS A 78 6.78 20.98 8.78
CA CYS A 78 8.07 21.44 9.30
C CYS A 78 7.90 21.99 10.73
N PRO A 79 7.93 21.12 11.76
CA PRO A 79 7.71 21.54 13.14
C PRO A 79 8.80 22.52 13.59
N GLY A 80 8.40 23.57 14.30
CA GLY A 80 9.31 24.62 14.77
C GLY A 80 9.61 25.72 13.74
N TRP A 81 9.35 25.49 12.45
CA TRP A 81 9.47 26.53 11.42
C TRP A 81 8.13 27.20 11.10
N THR A 82 7.11 26.41 10.75
CA THR A 82 5.80 26.94 10.37
C THR A 82 4.68 25.95 10.63
N THR A 83 3.44 26.43 10.76
CA THR A 83 2.24 25.60 10.88
C THR A 83 1.66 25.20 9.53
N ILE A 84 2.22 25.70 8.42
CA ILE A 84 1.82 25.34 7.06
C ILE A 84 2.08 23.86 6.83
N ARG A 85 1.20 23.24 6.04
CA ARG A 85 1.32 21.86 5.60
C ARG A 85 1.24 21.76 4.10
N GLY A 86 2.11 20.95 3.52
CA GLY A 86 2.03 20.52 2.14
C GLY A 86 1.18 19.28 2.04
N GLU A 87 0.28 19.23 1.07
CA GLU A 87 -0.64 18.12 0.87
C GLU A 87 -0.73 17.76 -0.60
N SER A 88 -0.88 16.46 -0.87
CA SER A 88 -1.09 15.98 -2.24
C SER A 88 -1.94 14.72 -2.24
N ASN A 89 -2.62 14.50 -3.36
CA ASN A 89 -3.30 13.26 -3.66
C ASN A 89 -3.06 12.90 -5.13
N THR A 90 -2.37 11.79 -5.39
CA THR A 90 -2.00 11.39 -6.75
C THR A 90 -2.08 9.87 -6.92
N ARG A 91 -2.22 9.39 -8.16
CA ARG A 91 -2.09 7.95 -8.47
C ARG A 91 -0.64 7.45 -8.44
N SER A 92 0.35 8.35 -8.39
CA SER A 92 1.76 8.00 -8.47
C SER A 92 2.38 7.88 -7.08
N LYS A 93 2.80 6.67 -6.70
CA LYS A 93 3.53 6.41 -5.44
C LYS A 93 4.81 7.24 -5.32
N SER A 94 5.55 7.42 -6.43
CA SER A 94 6.82 8.17 -6.43
C SER A 94 6.62 9.69 -6.54
N GLY A 95 5.55 10.13 -7.21
CA GLY A 95 5.28 11.56 -7.44
C GLY A 95 4.56 12.27 -6.30
N VAL A 96 3.88 11.52 -5.42
CA VAL A 96 3.05 12.08 -4.34
C VAL A 96 3.85 12.95 -3.38
N LEU A 97 5.07 12.54 -3.00
CA LEU A 97 5.90 13.32 -2.08
C LEU A 97 6.34 14.64 -2.71
N ASN A 98 6.83 14.60 -3.96
CA ASN A 98 7.23 15.81 -4.69
C ASN A 98 6.06 16.78 -4.86
N ALA A 99 4.85 16.27 -5.12
CA ALA A 99 3.66 17.09 -5.20
C ALA A 99 3.32 17.77 -3.85
N ALA A 100 3.48 17.05 -2.73
CA ALA A 100 3.25 17.61 -1.40
C ALA A 100 4.32 18.66 -1.03
N ILE A 101 5.58 18.43 -1.38
CA ILE A 101 6.67 19.41 -1.21
C ILE A 101 6.39 20.66 -2.05
N LYS A 102 5.99 20.49 -3.32
CA LYS A 102 5.63 21.60 -4.20
C LYS A 102 4.49 22.44 -3.63
N ASP A 103 3.44 21.80 -3.14
CA ASP A 103 2.32 22.48 -2.48
C ASP A 103 2.77 23.22 -1.20
N PHE A 104 3.61 22.60 -0.37
CA PHE A 104 4.20 23.26 0.80
C PHE A 104 4.97 24.53 0.41
N ILE A 105 5.90 24.43 -0.56
CA ILE A 105 6.75 25.54 -0.99
C ILE A 105 5.92 26.65 -1.62
N GLN A 106 4.89 26.32 -2.41
CA GLN A 106 3.96 27.33 -2.94
C GLN A 106 3.21 28.07 -1.83
N LYS A 107 2.77 27.37 -0.77
CA LYS A 107 2.12 27.99 0.38
C LYS A 107 3.11 28.84 1.19
N ALA A 108 4.33 28.37 1.39
CA ALA A 108 5.40 29.11 2.07
C ALA A 108 5.78 30.39 1.31
N LEU A 109 5.88 30.34 -0.02
CA LEU A 109 6.16 31.49 -0.87
C LEU A 109 5.05 32.55 -0.76
N LYS A 110 3.79 32.11 -0.82
CA LYS A 110 2.63 33.00 -0.63
C LYS A 110 2.56 33.62 0.77
N ALA A 111 3.06 32.92 1.78
CA ALA A 111 3.13 33.40 3.16
C ALA A 111 4.37 34.28 3.41
N GLY A 112 5.25 34.47 2.42
CA GLY A 112 6.50 35.23 2.57
C GLY A 112 7.53 34.55 3.47
N LEU A 113 7.44 33.23 3.65
CA LEU A 113 8.38 32.45 4.48
C LEU A 113 9.62 32.00 3.70
N VAL A 114 9.55 31.99 2.37
CA VAL A 114 10.64 31.64 1.45
C VAL A 114 10.64 32.62 0.29
N THR A 115 11.80 32.85 -0.32
CA THR A 115 11.91 33.70 -1.52
C THR A 115 11.66 32.92 -2.81
N GLU A 116 11.52 33.62 -3.94
CA GLU A 116 11.38 32.96 -5.25
C GLU A 116 12.62 32.13 -5.62
N GLU A 117 13.81 32.61 -5.24
CA GLU A 117 15.08 31.93 -5.45
C GLU A 117 15.16 30.62 -4.64
N GLU A 118 14.72 30.65 -3.38
CA GLU A 118 14.66 29.48 -2.50
C GLU A 118 13.61 28.46 -2.94
N ALA A 119 12.49 28.94 -3.50
CA ALA A 119 11.40 28.09 -3.97
C ALA A 119 11.71 27.39 -5.30
N LYS A 120 12.46 28.04 -6.20
CA LYS A 120 12.76 27.57 -7.56
C LYS A 120 13.18 26.09 -7.68
N PRO A 121 14.11 25.54 -6.87
CA PRO A 121 14.52 24.13 -6.99
C PRO A 121 13.38 23.13 -6.72
N TYR A 122 12.31 23.53 -6.06
CA TYR A 122 11.19 22.66 -5.69
C TYR A 122 9.95 22.80 -6.60
N LEU A 123 9.91 23.84 -7.44
CA LEU A 123 8.75 24.16 -8.28
C LEU A 123 8.88 23.68 -9.73
N VAL A 124 10.04 23.15 -10.11
CA VAL A 124 10.34 22.61 -11.45
C VAL A 124 9.61 21.31 -11.76
#